data_AF-A0A7X4D8B6-F1
#
_entry.id   AF-A0A7X4D8B6-F1
#
_cell.length_a   1.000
_cell.length_b   1.000
_cell.length_c   1.000
_cell.angle_alpha   90.00
_cell.angle_beta   90.00
_cell.angle_gamma   90.00
#
_symmetry.space_group_name_H-M   'P 1'
#
loop_
_entity.id
_entity.type
_entity.pdbx_description
1 polymer ?
#
loop_
_entity_poly.entity_id
_entity_poly.type
_entity_poly.pdbx_seq_one_letter_code
_entity_poly.pdbx_strand_id
1 'polypeptide(L)'
;FAGLTLTDAAQRYLDMVKEPQSTAEIAEALERGGYPTRSRNFINTVRSVLARHTKTVGEIVKVHKNWGLAEWSHVGGKATH
;
A
#
# COMPACT_ATOMS: atom_id res chain seq x y z
N PHE A 1 -9.81 9.89 0.14
CA PHE A 1 -9.69 8.71 -0.76
C PHE A 1 -11.04 8.20 -1.30
N ALA A 2 -12.07 9.04 -1.43
CA ALA A 2 -13.38 8.60 -1.93
C ALA A 2 -13.35 8.29 -3.44
N GLY A 3 -14.00 7.21 -3.86
CA GLY A 3 -14.09 6.79 -5.28
C GLY A 3 -12.90 5.99 -5.81
N LEU A 4 -11.83 5.83 -5.02
CA LEU A 4 -10.67 5.00 -5.39
C LEU A 4 -10.87 3.55 -4.95
N THR A 5 -10.27 2.60 -5.68
CA THR A 5 -10.11 1.25 -5.14
C THR A 5 -9.11 1.25 -3.99
N LEU A 6 -9.09 0.18 -3.18
CA LEU A 6 -8.13 0.08 -2.07
C LEU A 6 -6.68 0.14 -2.57
N THR A 7 -6.39 -0.49 -3.71
CA THR A 7 -5.05 -0.49 -4.30
C THR A 7 -4.66 0.89 -4.79
N ASP A 8 -5.55 1.61 -5.48
CA ASP A 8 -5.26 2.98 -5.96
C ASP A 8 -5.07 3.94 -4.79
N ALA A 9 -5.89 3.79 -3.74
CA ALA A 9 -5.78 4.59 -2.54
C ALA A 9 -4.46 4.33 -1.80
N ALA A 10 -4.07 3.06 -1.67
CA ALA A 10 -2.79 2.67 -1.06
C ALA A 10 -1.59 3.14 -1.89
N GLN A 11 -1.64 3.02 -3.21
CA GLN A 11 -0.61 3.52 -4.12
C GLN A 11 -0.45 5.03 -3.98
N ARG A 12 -1.56 5.78 -4.02
CA ARG A 12 -1.55 7.23 -3.83
C ARG A 12 -0.99 7.63 -2.46
N TYR A 13 -1.33 6.90 -1.40
CA TYR A 13 -0.77 7.17 -0.07
C TYR A 13 0.75 6.94 -0.05
N LEU A 14 1.21 5.79 -0.55
CA LEU A 14 2.64 5.48 -0.65
C LEU A 14 3.37 6.54 -1.48
N ASP A 15 2.80 6.94 -2.62
CA ASP A 15 3.34 8.00 -3.47
C ASP A 15 3.44 9.35 -2.75
N MET A 16 2.51 9.66 -1.85
CA MET A 16 2.57 10.88 -1.03
C MET A 16 3.65 10.83 0.04
N VAL A 17 3.81 9.70 0.74
CA VAL A 17 4.79 9.59 1.84
C VAL A 17 6.20 9.28 1.37
N LYS A 18 6.37 8.72 0.16
CA LYS A 18 7.65 8.36 -0.45
C LYS A 18 8.54 7.44 0.41
N GLU A 19 7.93 6.70 1.33
CA GLU A 19 8.62 5.79 2.25
C GLU A 19 7.86 4.46 2.40
N PRO A 20 8.56 3.33 2.67
CA PRO A 20 7.89 2.05 2.90
C PRO A 20 7.05 2.04 4.18
N GLN A 21 5.75 1.75 4.06
CA GLN A 21 4.79 1.78 5.17
C GLN A 21 4.33 0.38 5.54
N SER A 22 4.11 0.15 6.83
CA SER A 22 3.48 -1.08 7.32
C SER A 22 2.00 -1.14 6.90
N THR A 23 1.42 -2.34 7.00
CA THR A 23 -0.01 -2.51 6.70
C THR A 23 -0.89 -1.67 7.63
N ALA A 24 -0.50 -1.54 8.90
CA ALA A 24 -1.25 -0.78 9.89
C ALA A 24 -1.25 0.71 9.55
N GLU A 25 -0.08 1.28 9.21
CA GLU A 25 0.04 2.70 8.85
C GLU A 25 -0.76 3.04 7.58
N ILE A 26 -0.73 2.17 6.56
CA ILE A 26 -1.54 2.35 5.36
C ILE A 26 -3.03 2.32 5.71
N ALA A 27 -3.48 1.33 6.48
CA ALA A 27 -4.88 1.22 6.87
C ALA A 27 -5.35 2.45 7.66
N GLU A 28 -4.55 2.90 8.64
CA GLU A 28 -4.85 4.08 9.45
C GLU A 28 -4.88 5.36 8.60
N ALA A 29 -3.92 5.54 7.70
CA ALA A 29 -3.88 6.70 6.81
C ALA A 29 -5.09 6.75 5.86
N LEU A 30 -5.49 5.60 5.31
CA LEU A 30 -6.67 5.49 4.47
C LEU A 30 -7.95 5.82 5.26
N GLU A 31 -8.09 5.27 6.47
CA GLU A 31 -9.24 5.52 7.33
C GLU A 31 -9.33 7.00 7.76
N ARG A 32 -8.23 7.58 8.24
CA ARG A 32 -8.14 9.02 8.56
C ARG A 32 -8.37 9.91 7.35
N GLY A 33 -7.93 9.48 6.16
CA GLY A 33 -8.17 10.17 4.90
C GLY A 33 -9.57 9.96 4.30
N GLY A 34 -10.49 9.37 5.07
CA GLY A 34 -11.89 9.19 4.70
C GLY A 34 -12.12 8.11 3.65
N TYR A 35 -11.29 7.06 3.61
CA TYR A 35 -11.56 5.90 2.77
C TYR A 35 -12.80 5.15 3.30
N PRO A 36 -13.85 4.97 2.48
CA PRO A 36 -15.06 4.31 2.93
C PRO A 36 -14.81 2.81 3.12
N THR A 37 -14.81 2.34 4.37
CA THR A 37 -14.69 0.92 4.71
C THR A 37 -15.81 0.49 5.65
N ARG A 38 -16.30 -0.74 5.47
CA ARG A 38 -17.24 -1.42 6.38
C ARG A 38 -16.59 -2.61 7.10
N SER A 39 -15.29 -2.83 6.87
CA SER A 39 -14.57 -3.97 7.43
C SER A 39 -14.29 -3.75 8.91
N ARG A 40 -14.69 -4.71 9.78
CA ARG A 40 -14.32 -4.71 11.20
C ARG A 40 -12.82 -4.92 11.42
N ASN A 41 -12.12 -5.47 10.42
CA ASN A 41 -10.67 -5.67 10.46
C ASN A 41 -10.04 -5.15 9.17
N PHE A 42 -10.02 -3.84 9.05
CA PHE A 42 -9.57 -3.16 7.84
C PHE A 42 -8.08 -3.42 7.54
N ILE A 43 -7.23 -3.53 8.57
CA ILE A 43 -5.81 -3.89 8.43
C ILE A 43 -5.64 -5.22 7.67
N ASN A 44 -6.39 -6.26 8.07
CA ASN A 44 -6.32 -7.56 7.38
C ASN A 44 -6.86 -7.51 5.95
N THR A 45 -7.87 -6.67 5.71
CA THR A 45 -8.38 -6.41 4.35
C THR A 45 -7.28 -5.77 3.49
N VAL A 46 -6.63 -4.71 3.98
CA VAL A 46 -5.52 -4.04 3.29
C VAL A 46 -4.40 -5.06 3.00
N ARG A 47 -3.94 -5.81 4.00
CA ARG A 47 -2.89 -6.83 3.82
C ARG A 47 -3.20 -7.82 2.71
N SER A 48 -4.42 -8.36 2.71
CA SER A 48 -4.83 -9.40 1.76
C SER A 48 -4.92 -8.87 0.34
N VAL A 49 -5.47 -7.65 0.19
CA VAL A 49 -5.60 -6.98 -1.11
C VAL A 49 -4.22 -6.63 -1.66
N LEU A 50 -3.34 -6.02 -0.86
CA LEU A 50 -1.98 -5.68 -1.29
C LEU A 50 -1.18 -6.93 -1.68
N ALA A 51 -1.23 -7.98 -0.85
CA ALA A 51 -0.55 -9.24 -1.15
C ALA A 51 -1.03 -9.89 -2.46
N ARG A 52 -2.32 -9.77 -2.78
CA ARG A 52 -2.86 -10.22 -4.07
C ARG A 52 -2.37 -9.33 -5.21
N HIS A 53 -2.44 -8.01 -5.04
CA HIS A 53 -2.06 -7.03 -6.05
C HIS A 53 -0.58 -7.13 -6.43
N THR A 54 0.32 -7.38 -5.47
CA THR A 54 1.74 -7.63 -5.74
C THR A 54 1.95 -8.85 -6.65
N LYS A 55 1.12 -9.89 -6.52
CA LYS A 55 1.24 -11.11 -7.34
C LYS A 55 0.66 -10.95 -8.74
N THR A 56 -0.32 -10.07 -8.92
CA THR A 56 -1.06 -9.94 -10.18
C THR A 56 -0.62 -8.75 -11.04
N VAL A 57 -0.26 -7.62 -10.41
CA VAL A 57 0.09 -6.37 -11.08
C VAL A 57 1.54 -5.98 -10.78
N GLY A 58 1.93 -6.00 -9.49
CA GLY A 58 3.30 -5.74 -9.08
C GLY A 58 3.69 -4.26 -8.92
N GLU A 59 2.77 -3.32 -9.06
CA GLU A 59 3.04 -1.87 -8.83
C GLU A 59 3.33 -1.56 -7.35
N ILE A 60 2.59 -2.20 -6.44
CA ILE A 60 2.88 -2.19 -5.00
C ILE A 60 3.63 -3.47 -4.67
N VAL A 61 4.82 -3.32 -4.09
CA VAL A 61 5.74 -4.41 -3.75
C VAL A 61 5.98 -4.46 -2.25
N LYS A 62 6.38 -5.65 -1.79
CA LYS A 62 6.75 -5.86 -0.40
C LYS A 62 8.23 -5.54 -0.19
N VAL A 63 8.52 -4.62 0.72
CA VAL A 63 9.88 -4.23 1.12
C VAL A 63 10.07 -4.69 2.57
N HIS A 64 10.74 -5.83 2.76
CA HIS A 64 10.80 -6.53 4.05
C HIS A 64 9.41 -6.80 4.67
N LYS A 65 9.06 -6.08 5.74
CA LYS A 65 7.77 -6.17 6.45
C LYS A 65 6.77 -5.10 6.01
N ASN A 66 7.21 -4.16 5.20
CA ASN A 66 6.47 -2.99 4.75
C ASN A 66 6.10 -3.10 3.27
N TRP A 67 5.35 -2.12 2.78
CA TRP A 67 4.93 -1.98 1.40
C TRP A 67 5.51 -0.70 0.80
N GLY A 68 5.94 -0.79 -0.45
CA GLY A 68 6.42 0.35 -1.22
C GLY A 68 5.98 0.25 -2.67
N LEU A 69 6.34 1.25 -3.47
CA LEU A 69 6.08 1.24 -4.91
C LEU A 69 7.27 0.63 -5.66
N ALA A 70 6.99 -0.19 -6.68
CA ALA A 70 8.02 -0.82 -7.49
C ALA A 70 8.94 0.21 -8.17
N GLU A 71 8.38 1.35 -8.58
CA GLU A 71 9.07 2.44 -9.26
C GLU A 71 10.19 3.08 -8.41
N TRP A 72 10.11 3.02 -7.08
CA TRP A 72 11.15 3.56 -6.19
C TRP A 72 12.50 2.88 -6.40
N SER A 73 12.49 1.63 -6.87
CA SER A 73 13.68 0.82 -7.15
C SER A 73 14.57 1.39 -8.26
N HIS A 74 14.10 2.39 -9.02
CA HIS A 74 14.88 3.05 -10.08
C HIS A 74 15.50 4.39 -9.68
N VAL A 75 15.20 4.94 -8.49
CA VAL A 75 15.70 6.27 -8.07
C VAL A 75 16.63 6.22 -6.84
N GLY A 76 16.75 5.10 -6.13
CA GLY A 76 17.77 4.99 -5.09
C GLY A 76 17.71 3.70 -4.31
N GLY A 77 18.69 2.82 -4.55
CA GLY A 77 18.95 1.68 -3.69
C GLY A 77 18.40 0.36 -4.23
N LYS A 78 19.32 -0.46 -4.74
CA LYS A 78 19.10 -1.85 -5.13
C LYS A 78 18.32 -2.61 -4.05
N ALA A 79 17.10 -3.05 -4.36
CA ALA A 79 16.55 -4.24 -3.73
C ALA A 79 17.23 -5.45 -4.35
N THR A 80 18.37 -5.86 -3.77
CA THR A 80 19.04 -7.12 -4.08
C THR A 80 18.07 -8.26 -3.80
N HIS A 81 17.82 -9.07 -4.84
CA HIS A 81 17.17 -10.36 -4.72
C HIS A 81 18.21 -11.47 -4.67
#